data_AF-A0A2V2U5L7-F1
#
_entry.id   AF-A0A2V2U5L7-F1
#
_cell.length_a   1.000
_cell.length_b   1.000
_cell.length_c   1.000
_cell.angle_alpha   90.00
_cell.angle_beta   90.00
_cell.angle_gamma   90.00
#
_symmetry.space_group_name_H-M   'P 1'
#
loop_
_entity.id
_entity.type
_entity.pdbx_description
1 polymer ?
#
loop_
_entity_poly.entity_id
_entity_poly.type
_entity_poly.pdbx_seq_one_letter_code
_entity_poly.pdbx_strand_id
1 'polypeptide(L)'
;MVIFVDRSLMIDKNNLLISNKMKADGNIIDLKMITALLLTIVAENDDLVSPESTLAIRDYVANKDKASLTIPGGHIGLCISTKAHEKLWPEAVK
;
A
#
# COMPACT_ATOMS: atom_id res chain seq x y z
N MET A 1 4.42 8.47 -4.61
CA MET A 1 3.04 8.38 -4.10
C MET A 1 3.02 7.32 -3.01
N VAL A 2 2.61 7.64 -1.79
CA VAL A 2 2.48 6.66 -0.69
C VAL A 2 1.06 6.11 -0.74
N ILE A 3 0.91 4.83 -1.07
CA ILE A 3 -0.37 4.14 -0.99
C ILE A 3 -0.38 3.35 0.31
N PHE A 4 -1.23 3.77 1.24
CA PHE A 4 -1.57 2.94 2.40
C PHE A 4 -2.55 1.88 1.94
N VAL A 5 -2.09 0.63 1.82
CA VAL A 5 -2.99 -0.49 1.60
C VAL A 5 -3.59 -0.84 2.96
N ASP A 6 -4.71 -0.23 3.29
CA ASP A 6 -5.54 -0.67 4.41
C ASP A 6 -6.53 -1.74 3.91
N ARG A 7 -7.11 -2.52 4.83
CA ARG A 7 -8.24 -3.43 4.53
C ARG A 7 -9.37 -2.72 3.75
N SER A 8 -9.45 -1.40 3.91
CA SER A 8 -10.31 -0.50 3.15
C SER A 8 -10.06 -0.49 1.61
N LEU A 9 -8.85 -0.72 1.12
CA LEU A 9 -8.59 -0.88 -0.33
C LEU A 9 -9.04 -2.25 -0.87
N MET A 10 -9.28 -3.22 0.03
CA MET A 10 -9.89 -4.51 -0.23
C MET A 10 -11.40 -4.53 0.10
N ILE A 11 -12.10 -3.38 -0.01
CA ILE A 11 -13.51 -3.24 0.42
C ILE A 11 -14.49 -4.21 -0.26
N ASP A 12 -14.12 -4.90 -1.34
CA ASP A 12 -14.95 -5.98 -1.88
C ASP A 12 -14.26 -7.34 -1.74
N LYS A 13 -14.97 -8.33 -1.17
CA LYS A 13 -14.62 -9.76 -1.21
C LYS A 13 -14.30 -10.22 -2.65
N ASN A 14 -14.80 -9.50 -3.65
CA ASN A 14 -14.60 -9.79 -5.07
C ASN A 14 -13.36 -9.14 -5.71
N ASN A 15 -12.50 -8.43 -4.95
CA ASN A 15 -11.28 -7.82 -5.48
C ASN A 15 -11.54 -6.89 -6.70
N LEU A 16 -12.58 -6.04 -6.63
CA LEU A 16 -13.01 -5.21 -7.75
C LEU A 16 -11.96 -4.20 -8.23
N LEU A 17 -11.07 -3.77 -7.34
CA LEU A 17 -10.00 -2.82 -7.66
C LEU A 17 -8.99 -3.42 -8.63
N ILE A 18 -8.41 -4.57 -8.29
CA ILE A 18 -7.42 -5.26 -9.16
C ILE A 18 -8.05 -5.90 -10.41
N SER A 19 -9.37 -6.06 -10.43
CA SER A 19 -10.11 -6.59 -11.59
C SER A 19 -10.69 -5.50 -12.50
N ASN A 20 -10.33 -4.22 -12.29
CA ASN A 20 -10.81 -3.07 -13.07
C ASN A 20 -12.35 -2.98 -13.15
N LYS A 21 -13.03 -3.33 -12.06
CA LYS A 21 -14.49 -3.27 -11.92
C LYS A 21 -14.95 -2.22 -10.91
N MET A 22 -14.05 -1.76 -10.06
CA MET A 22 -14.34 -0.70 -9.10
C MET A 22 -14.52 0.63 -9.83
N LYS A 23 -15.55 1.38 -9.45
CA LYS A 23 -15.80 2.73 -9.95
C LYS A 23 -15.67 3.75 -8.83
N ALA A 24 -15.02 4.86 -9.11
CA ALA A 24 -15.02 6.06 -8.28
C ALA A 24 -15.44 7.25 -9.14
N ASP A 25 -16.40 8.02 -8.65
CA ASP A 25 -16.95 9.19 -9.37
C ASP A 25 -17.39 8.86 -10.81
N GLY A 26 -18.05 7.71 -11.00
CA GLY A 26 -18.50 7.23 -12.30
C GLY A 26 -17.42 6.62 -13.21
N ASN A 27 -16.14 6.82 -12.89
CA ASN A 27 -15.00 6.32 -13.67
C ASN A 27 -14.51 4.97 -13.16
N ILE A 28 -14.12 4.08 -14.06
CA ILE A 28 -13.46 2.82 -13.69
C ILE A 28 -12.05 3.14 -13.20
N ILE A 29 -11.68 2.58 -12.04
CA ILE A 29 -10.33 2.68 -11.52
C ILE A 29 -9.45 1.64 -12.24
N ASP A 30 -8.37 2.09 -12.88
CA ASP A 30 -7.34 1.22 -13.47
C ASP A 30 -5.98 1.54 -12.83
N LEU A 31 -5.44 0.58 -12.07
CA LEU A 31 -4.15 0.73 -11.40
C LEU A 31 -2.99 0.91 -12.37
N LYS A 32 -3.15 0.53 -13.65
CA LYS A 32 -2.14 0.78 -14.70
C LYS A 32 -2.00 2.25 -15.05
N MET A 33 -2.97 3.09 -14.70
CA MET A 33 -2.82 4.54 -14.88
C MET A 33 -1.86 5.16 -13.88
N ILE A 34 -1.45 4.43 -12.83
CA ILE A 34 -0.44 4.86 -11.87
C ILE A 34 0.96 4.70 -12.52
N THR A 35 1.45 5.80 -13.10
CA THR A 35 2.78 5.89 -13.72
C THR A 35 3.83 6.51 -12.79
N ALA A 36 3.42 7.09 -11.66
CA ALA A 36 4.32 7.63 -10.65
C ALA A 36 5.05 6.52 -9.87
N LEU A 37 6.16 6.88 -9.20
CA LEU A 37 6.89 5.98 -8.31
C LEU A 37 5.97 5.49 -7.17
N LEU A 38 5.91 4.17 -7.00
CA LEU A 38 5.17 3.52 -5.93
C LEU A 38 6.13 3.18 -4.79
N LEU A 39 5.85 3.77 -3.62
CA LEU A 39 6.48 3.39 -2.36
C LEU A 39 5.45 2.61 -1.52
N THR A 40 5.80 1.37 -1.17
CA THR A 40 5.00 0.52 -0.28
C THR A 40 5.63 0.52 1.11
N ILE A 41 4.84 0.77 2.16
CA ILE A 41 5.30 0.72 3.55
C ILE A 41 4.64 -0.48 4.22
N VAL A 42 5.45 -1.37 4.80
CA VAL A 42 5.01 -2.69 5.29
C VAL A 42 5.39 -2.85 6.77
N ALA A 43 4.45 -3.30 7.59
CA ALA A 43 4.72 -3.80 8.94
C ALA A 43 4.84 -5.33 8.91
N GLU A 44 5.92 -5.87 9.47
CA GLU A 44 6.23 -7.32 9.38
C GLU A 44 5.15 -8.21 10.04
N ASN A 45 4.56 -7.74 11.14
CA ASN A 45 3.59 -8.48 11.94
C ASN A 45 2.23 -7.78 11.90
N ASP A 46 1.82 -7.33 10.71
CA ASP A 46 0.51 -6.74 10.50
C ASP A 46 -0.57 -7.83 10.32
N ASP A 47 -1.32 -8.08 11.38
CA ASP A 47 -2.44 -9.04 11.38
C ASP A 47 -3.71 -8.49 10.70
N LEU A 48 -3.78 -7.20 10.40
CA LEU A 48 -4.93 -6.57 9.75
C LEU A 48 -4.78 -6.57 8.23
N VAL A 49 -3.57 -6.26 7.75
CA VAL A 49 -3.20 -6.27 6.34
C VAL A 49 -1.89 -7.01 6.18
N SER A 50 -1.96 -8.24 5.69
CA SER A 50 -0.77 -9.06 5.57
C SER A 50 0.30 -8.38 4.70
N PRO A 51 1.60 -8.56 5.00
CA PRO A 51 2.70 -8.04 4.19
C PRO A 51 2.56 -8.39 2.70
N GLU A 52 2.16 -9.63 2.40
CA GLU A 52 1.98 -10.12 1.04
C GLU A 52 0.86 -9.38 0.32
N SER A 53 -0.26 -9.11 1.00
CA SER A 53 -1.38 -8.36 0.45
C SER A 53 -0.98 -6.93 0.08
N THR A 54 -0.18 -6.29 0.94
CA THR A 54 0.35 -4.94 0.70
C THR A 54 1.31 -4.93 -0.48
N LEU A 55 2.20 -5.93 -0.58
CA LEU A 55 3.17 -6.03 -1.67
C LEU A 55 2.52 -6.39 -3.01
N ALA A 56 1.42 -7.14 -3.02
CA ALA A 56 0.75 -7.60 -4.24
C ALA A 56 0.31 -6.46 -5.17
N ILE A 57 -0.04 -5.28 -4.63
CA ILE A 57 -0.45 -4.11 -5.43
C ILE A 57 0.63 -3.69 -6.45
N ARG A 58 1.89 -3.99 -6.14
CA ARG A 58 3.04 -3.72 -7.00
C ARG A 58 2.84 -4.35 -8.37
N ASP A 59 2.26 -5.53 -8.48
CA ASP A 59 2.14 -6.25 -9.75
C ASP A 59 1.06 -5.71 -10.68
N TYR A 60 0.20 -4.83 -10.16
CA TYR A 60 -0.94 -4.26 -10.89
C TYR A 60 -0.72 -2.81 -11.34
N VAL A 61 0.33 -2.12 -10.87
CA VAL A 61 0.70 -0.78 -11.31
C VAL A 61 1.64 -0.81 -12.52
N ALA A 62 1.56 0.20 -13.39
CA ALA A 62 2.38 0.24 -14.61
C ALA A 62 3.85 0.56 -14.34
N ASN A 63 4.15 1.35 -13.30
CA ASN A 63 5.51 1.70 -12.94
C ASN A 63 6.28 0.48 -12.38
N LYS A 64 7.49 0.23 -12.90
CA LYS A 64 8.39 -0.86 -12.48
C LYS A 64 9.34 -0.47 -11.35
N ASP A 65 9.60 0.82 -11.19
CA ASP A 65 10.36 1.39 -10.08
C ASP A 65 9.48 1.37 -8.83
N LYS A 66 9.71 0.34 -8.02
CA LYS A 66 8.91 0.04 -6.83
C LYS A 66 9.83 -0.09 -5.63
N ALA A 67 9.71 0.83 -4.70
CA ALA A 67 10.42 0.80 -3.44
C ALA A 67 9.53 0.22 -2.34
N SER A 68 10.13 -0.43 -1.36
CA SER A 68 9.43 -0.88 -0.16
C SER A 68 10.24 -0.59 1.08
N LEU A 69 9.58 -0.04 2.10
CA LEU A 69 10.14 0.15 3.43
C LEU A 69 9.43 -0.79 4.39
N THR A 70 10.19 -1.57 5.13
CA THR A 70 9.66 -2.54 6.09
C THR A 70 10.09 -2.14 7.49
N ILE A 71 9.14 -2.17 8.42
CA ILE A 71 9.39 -1.92 9.85
C ILE A 71 8.99 -3.14 10.69
N PRO A 72 9.82 -3.56 11.65
CA PRO A 72 9.39 -4.56 12.61
C PRO A 72 8.32 -3.97 13.54
N GLY A 73 7.20 -4.67 13.65
CA GLY A 73 6.03 -4.27 14.41
C GLY A 73 4.74 -4.68 13.71
N GLY A 74 3.59 -4.33 14.30
CA GLY A 74 2.28 -4.52 13.68
C GLY A 74 1.67 -3.22 13.15
N HIS A 75 0.45 -3.32 12.64
CA HIS A 75 -0.28 -2.22 11.98
C HIS A 75 -0.23 -0.89 12.75
N ILE A 76 -0.60 -0.92 14.03
CA ILE A 76 -0.63 0.27 14.87
C ILE A 76 0.79 0.83 15.08
N GLY A 77 1.78 -0.05 15.24
CA GLY A 77 3.17 0.35 15.42
C GLY A 77 3.74 1.10 14.21
N LEU A 78 3.29 0.78 12.99
CA LEU A 78 3.67 1.53 11.78
C LEU A 78 3.20 2.99 11.84
N CYS A 79 2.03 3.25 12.43
CA CYS A 79 1.44 4.58 12.48
C CYS A 79 1.91 5.41 13.68
N ILE A 80 2.04 4.82 14.87
CA ILE A 80 2.21 5.58 16.12
C ILE A 80 3.51 5.30 16.89
N SER A 81 4.34 4.35 16.47
CA SER A 81 5.54 4.04 17.24
C SER A 81 6.62 5.12 17.11
N THR A 82 7.38 5.35 18.18
CA THR A 82 8.55 6.22 18.16
C THR A 82 9.53 5.81 17.05
N LYS A 83 9.74 4.51 16.86
CA LYS A 83 10.61 3.99 15.79
C LYS A 83 10.12 4.36 14.39
N ALA A 84 8.80 4.36 14.17
CA ALA A 84 8.23 4.81 12.89
C ALA A 84 8.52 6.31 12.66
N HIS A 85 8.29 7.15 13.67
CA HIS A 85 8.55 8.59 13.56
C HIS A 85 10.03 8.96 13.44
N GLU A 86 10.93 8.22 14.10
CA GLU A 86 12.36 8.52 14.08
C GLU A 86 13.11 7.94 12.87
N LYS A 87 12.62 6.83 12.29
CA LYS A 87 13.34 6.12 11.23
C LYS A 87 12.53 5.98 9.94
N LEU A 88 11.32 5.44 10.03
CA LEU A 88 10.52 5.09 8.86
C LEU A 88 10.01 6.31 8.10
N TRP A 89 9.32 7.22 8.78
CA TRP A 89 8.71 8.40 8.15
C TRP A 89 9.75 9.37 7.57
N PRO A 90 10.89 9.63 8.24
CA PRO A 90 11.97 10.42 7.65
C PRO A 90 12.60 9.78 6.41
N GLU A 91 12.57 8.45 6.28
CA GLU A 91 13.07 7.75 5.09
C GLU A 91 12.04 7.76 3.95
N ALA A 92 10.74 7.69 4.27
CA ALA A 92 9.66 7.69 3.28
C ALA A 92 9.49 9.01 2.51
N VAL A 93 10.05 10.11 3.02
CA VAL A 93 9.95 11.45 2.41
C VAL A 93 11.20 11.89 1.65
N LYS A 94 12.21 11.02 1.57
CA LYS A 94 13.42 11.28 0.76
C LYS A 94 13.19 10.99 -0.71
#